data_AF-M1X877-F1
#
_entry.id   AF-M1X877-F1
#
_cell.length_a   1.000
_cell.length_b   1.000
_cell.length_c   1.000
_cell.angle_alpha   90.00
_cell.angle_beta   90.00
_cell.angle_gamma   90.00
#
_symmetry.space_group_name_H-M   'P 1'
#
loop_
_entity.id
_entity.type
_entity.pdbx_description
1 polymer ?
#
loop_
_entity_poly.entity_id
_entity_poly.type
_entity_poly.pdbx_seq_one_letter_code
_entity_poly.pdbx_strand_id
1 'polypeptide(L)'
;MVISGTLFTVVSLPSEKKVCKMQSAGNQRLFKSSLVGTSETTCVTTKKISKYENACNDLAFKEWFAGIIDGDGCFLVSKQGYPSLEITVDLKDLYLLHYIQNKIGGGNIKLRSGSKAYRYRVHNKKSIIHVVNIVNGYIQHNIRKSQLHRVCSTLNIPIKNSVDLTQSSNWFARIFWFRWYN
;
A
#
# COMPACT_ATOMS: atom_id res chain seq x y z
N MET A 1 24.39 21.60 -47.66
CA MET A 1 23.28 22.29 -46.98
C MET A 1 21.97 21.73 -47.52
N VAL A 2 21.43 20.69 -46.88
CA VAL A 2 20.04 20.24 -47.04
C VAL A 2 19.63 19.69 -45.68
N ILE A 3 18.65 20.34 -45.07
CA ILE A 3 18.09 20.02 -43.75
C ILE A 3 16.94 19.05 -44.01
N SER A 4 16.96 17.85 -43.45
CA SER A 4 15.81 16.93 -43.47
C SER A 4 15.46 16.58 -42.03
N GLY A 5 14.39 17.20 -41.55
CA GLY A 5 13.86 17.02 -40.19
C GLY A 5 13.00 15.77 -40.11
N THR A 6 13.36 14.88 -39.20
CA THR A 6 12.54 13.71 -38.83
C THR A 6 11.48 14.13 -37.83
N LEU A 7 10.21 13.96 -38.19
CA LEU A 7 9.06 14.17 -37.31
C LEU A 7 9.05 13.15 -36.16
N PHE A 8 9.01 13.64 -34.92
CA PHE A 8 8.64 12.84 -33.76
C PHE A 8 7.11 12.71 -33.70
N THR A 9 6.59 11.51 -33.95
CA THR A 9 5.19 11.18 -33.64
C THR A 9 5.08 10.84 -32.17
N VAL A 10 4.55 11.77 -31.37
CA VAL A 10 4.12 11.51 -29.99
C VAL A 10 2.86 10.64 -30.03
N VAL A 11 3.01 9.35 -29.74
CA VAL A 11 1.87 8.46 -29.48
C VAL A 11 1.48 8.65 -28.02
N SER A 12 0.46 9.46 -27.77
CA SER A 12 -0.19 9.60 -26.47
C SER A 12 -1.01 8.34 -26.16
N LEU A 13 -0.55 7.58 -25.17
CA LEU A 13 -1.27 6.43 -24.61
C LEU A 13 -2.41 6.94 -23.70
N PRO A 14 -3.68 6.55 -23.91
CA PRO A 14 -4.74 6.93 -23.00
C PRO A 14 -4.63 6.09 -21.71
N SER A 15 -4.12 6.71 -20.65
CA SER A 15 -4.17 6.17 -19.29
C SER A 15 -5.64 6.18 -18.82
N GLU A 16 -6.34 5.05 -18.91
CA GLU A 16 -7.58 4.84 -18.16
C GLU A 16 -7.30 4.88 -16.65
N LYS A 17 -7.43 6.07 -16.06
CA LYS A 17 -7.45 6.25 -14.61
C LYS A 17 -8.73 5.60 -14.04
N LYS A 18 -8.65 4.33 -13.63
CA LYS A 18 -9.73 3.66 -12.90
C LYS A 18 -9.67 4.05 -11.42
N VAL A 19 -10.37 5.12 -11.09
CA VAL A 19 -10.58 5.59 -9.72
C VAL A 19 -11.55 4.64 -9.02
N CYS A 20 -11.07 3.91 -8.01
CA CYS A 20 -11.93 3.11 -7.14
C CYS A 20 -12.56 4.03 -6.09
N LYS A 21 -13.75 4.57 -6.36
CA LYS A 21 -14.55 5.32 -5.37
C LYS A 21 -15.22 4.32 -4.44
N MET A 22 -14.81 4.29 -3.17
CA MET A 22 -15.59 3.67 -2.11
C MET A 22 -16.68 4.66 -1.67
N GLN A 23 -17.95 4.28 -1.76
CA GLN A 23 -19.06 4.97 -1.11
C GLN A 23 -19.43 4.24 0.18
N SER A 24 -19.80 5.01 1.21
CA SER A 24 -20.25 4.51 2.51
C SER A 24 -21.54 3.70 2.38
N ALA A 25 -21.62 2.53 3.01
CA ALA A 25 -22.77 1.64 2.98
C ALA A 25 -23.90 2.16 3.87
N GLY A 26 -24.90 2.81 3.25
CA GLY A 26 -26.15 3.21 3.88
C GLY A 26 -27.31 2.27 3.53
N ASN A 27 -27.75 1.51 4.54
CA ASN A 27 -29.06 0.87 4.74
C ASN A 27 -29.60 -0.22 3.79
N GLN A 28 -29.85 -1.37 4.43
CA GLN A 28 -30.66 -2.49 3.98
C GLN A 28 -32.14 -2.06 3.79
N ARG A 29 -32.73 -2.40 2.63
CA ARG A 29 -34.17 -2.70 2.54
C ARG A 29 -34.37 -3.96 1.71
N LEU A 30 -34.77 -5.00 2.43
CA LEU A 30 -35.26 -6.29 1.97
C LEU A 30 -36.37 -6.08 0.94
N PHE A 31 -36.15 -6.42 -0.33
CA PHE A 31 -37.25 -6.51 -1.30
C PHE A 31 -37.92 -7.87 -1.17
N LYS A 32 -39.22 -7.79 -0.90
CA LYS A 32 -40.20 -8.86 -0.69
C LYS A 32 -40.14 -9.89 -1.83
N SER A 33 -40.14 -11.17 -1.46
CA SER A 33 -40.15 -12.32 -2.36
C SER A 33 -41.28 -12.28 -3.39
N SER A 34 -40.96 -12.37 -4.67
CA SER A 34 -41.86 -12.95 -5.68
C SER A 34 -41.26 -14.25 -6.18
N LEU A 35 -42.07 -15.31 -6.09
CA LEU A 35 -41.74 -16.68 -6.43
C LEU A 35 -42.29 -16.92 -7.83
N VAL A 36 -41.46 -16.71 -8.87
CA VAL A 36 -41.72 -17.21 -10.23
C VAL A 36 -40.38 -17.51 -10.89
N GLY A 37 -40.23 -18.74 -11.37
CA GLY A 37 -39.00 -19.23 -11.99
C GLY A 37 -38.76 -18.69 -13.40
N THR A 38 -37.49 -18.72 -13.83
CA THR A 38 -37.03 -19.34 -15.08
C THR A 38 -35.51 -19.19 -15.21
N SER A 39 -34.90 -20.28 -15.68
CA SER A 39 -33.66 -20.42 -16.46
C SER A 39 -32.37 -19.73 -15.99
N GLU A 40 -31.43 -20.60 -15.63
CA GLU A 40 -29.97 -20.45 -15.63
C GLU A 40 -29.42 -19.12 -16.18
N THR A 41 -29.00 -18.23 -15.29
CA THR A 41 -28.00 -17.20 -15.59
C THR A 41 -26.83 -17.36 -14.62
N THR A 42 -25.97 -18.34 -14.93
CA THR A 42 -24.85 -18.76 -14.09
C THR A 42 -23.62 -17.85 -14.29
N CYS A 43 -23.37 -16.99 -13.29
CA CYS A 43 -22.07 -16.83 -12.58
C CYS A 43 -20.80 -16.31 -13.29
N VAL A 44 -20.86 -15.33 -14.20
CA VAL A 44 -19.63 -14.63 -14.69
C VAL A 44 -19.36 -13.31 -13.94
N THR A 45 -20.37 -12.73 -13.30
CA THR A 45 -20.29 -11.37 -12.73
C THR A 45 -19.66 -11.34 -11.32
N THR A 46 -19.92 -12.33 -10.47
CA THR A 46 -19.44 -12.37 -9.07
C THR A 46 -17.93 -12.54 -8.94
N LYS A 47 -17.31 -13.36 -9.80
CA LYS A 47 -15.84 -13.54 -9.86
C LYS A 47 -15.11 -12.28 -10.33
N LYS A 48 -15.71 -11.53 -11.25
CA LYS A 48 -15.14 -10.25 -11.72
C LYS A 48 -15.24 -9.19 -10.63
N ILE A 49 -16.42 -9.01 -10.01
CA ILE A 49 -16.63 -8.04 -8.92
C ILE A 49 -15.66 -8.29 -7.77
N SER A 50 -15.62 -9.52 -7.24
CA SER A 50 -14.71 -9.88 -6.14
C SER A 50 -13.23 -9.67 -6.50
N LYS A 51 -12.82 -9.95 -7.74
CA LYS A 51 -11.45 -9.66 -8.21
C LYS A 51 -11.15 -8.16 -8.19
N TYR A 52 -12.07 -7.31 -8.64
CA TYR A 52 -11.90 -5.86 -8.63
C TYR A 52 -11.87 -5.30 -7.21
N GLU A 53 -12.76 -5.76 -6.33
CA GLU A 53 -12.75 -5.38 -4.92
C GLU A 53 -11.43 -5.76 -4.23
N ASN A 54 -10.93 -6.97 -4.47
CA ASN A 54 -9.66 -7.43 -3.93
C ASN A 54 -8.47 -6.58 -4.44
N ALA A 55 -8.46 -6.24 -5.73
CA ALA A 55 -7.42 -5.40 -6.32
C ALA A 55 -7.46 -3.96 -5.75
N CYS A 56 -8.66 -3.38 -5.58
CA CYS A 56 -8.82 -2.08 -4.96
C CYS A 56 -8.36 -2.07 -3.50
N ASN A 57 -8.74 -3.10 -2.73
CA ASN A 57 -8.33 -3.24 -1.33
C ASN A 57 -6.80 -3.42 -1.19
N ASP A 58 -6.18 -4.17 -2.10
CA ASP A 58 -4.73 -4.36 -2.14
C ASP A 58 -4.00 -3.03 -2.47
N LEU A 59 -4.50 -2.28 -3.46
CA LEU A 59 -3.97 -0.95 -3.77
C LEU A 59 -4.12 0.02 -2.59
N ALA A 60 -5.31 0.07 -1.97
CA ALA A 60 -5.57 0.93 -0.83
C ALA A 60 -4.62 0.62 0.33
N PHE A 61 -4.39 -0.66 0.61
CA PHE A 61 -3.42 -1.08 1.63
C PHE A 61 -1.99 -0.67 1.27
N LYS A 62 -1.54 -0.87 0.02
CA LYS A 62 -0.19 -0.50 -0.44
C LYS A 62 0.08 0.99 -0.25
N GLU A 63 -0.83 1.84 -0.72
CA GLU A 63 -0.72 3.28 -0.59
C GLU A 63 -0.71 3.72 0.89
N TRP A 64 -1.68 3.23 1.67
CA TRP A 64 -1.80 3.53 3.09
C TRP A 64 -0.56 3.09 3.88
N PHE A 65 -0.06 1.88 3.62
CA PHE A 65 1.11 1.33 4.29
C PHE A 65 2.39 2.11 3.95
N ALA A 66 2.53 2.53 2.69
CA ALA A 66 3.62 3.43 2.29
C ALA A 66 3.56 4.77 3.05
N GLY A 67 2.37 5.36 3.20
CA GLY A 67 2.18 6.59 4.00
C GLY A 67 2.54 6.40 5.48
N ILE A 68 2.24 5.23 6.06
CA ILE A 68 2.64 4.89 7.42
C ILE A 68 4.17 4.84 7.56
N ILE A 69 4.84 4.19 6.61
CA ILE A 69 6.31 4.10 6.60
C ILE A 69 6.96 5.46 6.37
N ASP A 70 6.39 6.30 5.51
CA ASP A 70 6.89 7.65 5.28
C ASP A 70 6.88 8.50 6.56
N GLY A 71 5.86 8.32 7.40
CA GLY A 71 5.74 9.01 8.69
C GLY A 71 6.62 8.43 9.81
N ASP A 72 6.38 7.18 10.22
CA ASP A 72 7.02 6.56 11.41
C ASP A 72 7.99 5.42 11.08
N GLY A 73 8.07 5.04 9.81
CA GLY A 73 8.88 3.92 9.37
C GLY A 73 10.35 4.30 9.24
N CYS A 74 11.22 3.29 9.28
CA CYS A 74 12.64 3.45 9.00
C CYS A 74 13.19 2.17 8.37
N PHE A 75 13.79 2.30 7.19
CA PHE A 75 14.54 1.21 6.58
C PHE A 75 15.99 1.28 7.02
N LEU A 76 16.51 0.13 7.43
CA LEU A 76 17.86 -0.02 7.97
C LEU A 76 18.54 -1.18 7.26
N VAL A 77 19.83 -1.02 6.96
CA VAL A 77 20.70 -2.11 6.52
C VAL A 77 21.81 -2.23 7.55
N SER A 78 21.99 -3.41 8.13
CA SER A 78 23.07 -3.65 9.09
C SER A 78 24.44 -3.55 8.42
N LYS A 79 25.52 -3.44 9.21
CA LYS A 79 26.89 -3.46 8.67
C LYS A 79 27.19 -4.75 7.91
N GLN A 80 26.52 -5.85 8.26
CA GLN A 80 26.62 -7.15 7.61
C GLN A 80 25.69 -7.28 6.38
N GLY A 81 24.98 -6.23 6.00
CA GLY A 81 24.08 -6.25 4.84
C GLY A 81 22.71 -6.88 5.11
N TYR A 82 22.26 -6.97 6.36
CA TYR A 82 20.91 -7.47 6.66
C TYR A 82 19.90 -6.31 6.67
N PRO A 83 18.94 -6.27 5.72
CA PRO A 83 17.91 -5.25 5.69
C PRO A 83 16.84 -5.49 6.76
N SER A 84 16.29 -4.41 7.29
CA SER A 84 15.17 -4.42 8.23
C SER A 84 14.31 -3.18 8.10
N LEU A 85 13.05 -3.30 8.53
CA LEU A 85 12.09 -2.22 8.65
C LEU A 85 11.72 -2.08 10.13
N GLU A 86 11.76 -0.87 10.65
CA GLU A 86 11.23 -0.52 11.96
C GLU A 86 10.10 0.50 11.81
N ILE A 87 9.01 0.31 12.55
CA ILE A 87 7.93 1.30 12.70
C ILE A 87 7.72 1.49 14.20
N THR A 88 7.73 2.73 14.67
CA THR A 88 7.53 3.05 16.08
C THR A 88 6.31 3.94 16.24
N VAL A 89 5.34 3.54 17.06
CA VAL A 89 4.08 4.27 17.28
C VAL A 89 3.77 4.36 18.78
N ASP A 90 2.85 5.24 19.14
CA ASP A 90 2.39 5.43 20.51
C ASP A 90 1.65 4.18 21.06
N LEU A 91 1.48 4.11 22.38
CA LEU A 91 0.77 2.99 23.04
C LEU A 91 -0.65 2.77 22.52
N LYS A 92 -1.35 3.85 22.18
CA LYS A 92 -2.73 3.83 21.67
C LYS A 92 -2.85 3.14 20.30
N ASP A 93 -1.77 3.11 19.53
CA ASP A 93 -1.74 2.61 18.16
C ASP A 93 -1.21 1.16 18.08
N LEU A 94 -1.30 0.38 19.17
CA LEU A 94 -0.88 -1.02 19.15
C LEU A 94 -1.69 -1.86 18.13
N TYR A 95 -3.00 -1.58 18.01
CA TYR A 95 -3.87 -2.27 17.05
C TYR A 95 -3.38 -2.09 15.61
N LEU A 96 -2.90 -0.89 15.27
CA LEU A 96 -2.33 -0.58 13.97
C LEU A 96 -1.14 -1.51 13.63
N LEU A 97 -0.24 -1.72 14.59
CA LEU A 97 0.92 -2.60 14.38
C LEU A 97 0.50 -4.06 14.17
N HIS A 98 -0.50 -4.55 14.90
CA HIS A 98 -1.03 -5.90 14.71
C HIS A 98 -1.70 -6.08 13.35
N TYR A 99 -2.45 -5.07 12.89
CA TYR A 99 -3.04 -5.08 11.55
C TYR A 99 -1.95 -5.21 10.46
N ILE A 100 -0.88 -4.40 10.57
CA ILE A 100 0.27 -4.45 9.67
C ILE A 100 0.97 -5.82 9.73
N GLN A 101 1.22 -6.34 10.95
CA GLN A 101 1.85 -7.64 11.18
C GLN A 101 1.08 -8.77 10.50
N ASN A 102 -0.26 -8.76 10.62
CA ASN A 102 -1.15 -9.75 10.00
C ASN A 102 -1.11 -9.67 8.47
N LYS A 103 -1.09 -8.46 7.89
CA LYS A 103 -1.03 -8.25 6.44
C LYS A 103 0.33 -8.64 5.83
N ILE A 104 1.42 -8.36 6.53
CA ILE A 104 2.78 -8.72 6.08
C ILE A 104 3.04 -10.22 6.26
N GLY A 105 2.43 -10.83 7.29
CA GLY A 105 2.66 -12.22 7.67
C GLY A 105 4.01 -12.42 8.36
N GLY A 106 4.45 -11.44 9.17
CA GLY A 106 5.71 -11.55 9.91
C GLY A 106 6.10 -10.28 10.68
N GLY A 107 7.26 -10.32 11.32
CA GLY A 107 7.77 -9.24 12.17
C GLY A 107 7.36 -9.37 13.64
N ASN A 108 8.05 -8.62 14.49
CA ASN A 108 7.89 -8.67 15.95
C ASN A 108 7.50 -7.30 16.50
N ILE A 109 6.53 -7.26 17.40
CA ILE A 109 6.12 -6.06 18.13
C ILE A 109 6.66 -6.16 19.55
N LYS A 110 7.36 -5.12 20.02
CA LYS A 110 7.87 -5.04 21.39
C LYS A 110 7.66 -3.64 21.95
N LEU A 111 7.39 -3.56 23.25
CA LEU A 111 7.40 -2.28 23.97
C LEU A 111 8.83 -1.73 23.99
N ARG A 112 8.99 -0.44 23.74
CA ARG A 112 10.30 0.22 23.76
C ARG A 112 10.63 0.67 25.17
N SER A 113 11.68 0.10 25.76
CA SER A 113 12.15 0.42 27.11
C SER A 113 12.39 1.93 27.29
N GLY A 114 11.87 2.50 28.38
CA GLY A 114 12.04 3.91 28.70
C GLY A 114 11.21 4.88 27.83
N SER A 115 10.26 4.38 27.04
CA SER A 115 9.35 5.22 26.25
C SER A 115 7.93 4.65 26.23
N LYS A 116 6.92 5.52 26.09
CA LYS A 116 5.52 5.12 25.93
C LYS A 116 5.21 4.79 24.46
N ALA A 117 5.96 3.85 23.88
CA ALA A 117 5.84 3.51 22.47
C ALA A 117 6.06 2.02 22.20
N TYR A 118 5.37 1.50 21.19
CA TYR A 118 5.62 0.18 20.63
C TYR A 118 6.49 0.28 19.38
N ARG A 119 7.39 -0.69 19.23
CA ARG A 119 8.21 -0.86 18.04
C ARG A 119 7.85 -2.17 17.35
N TYR A 120 7.43 -2.05 16.09
CA TYR A 120 7.36 -3.16 15.16
C TYR A 120 8.66 -3.27 14.37
N ARG A 121 9.24 -4.47 14.28
CA ARG A 121 10.48 -4.75 13.55
C ARG A 121 10.34 -5.97 12.65
N VAL A 122 10.66 -5.78 11.37
CA VAL A 122 10.74 -6.85 10.37
C VAL A 122 12.20 -7.06 9.99
N HIS A 123 12.70 -8.28 10.15
CA HIS A 123 14.08 -8.67 9.84
C HIS A 123 14.15 -9.94 8.99
N ASN A 124 13.10 -10.77 9.00
CA ASN A 124 13.03 -11.98 8.19
C ASN A 124 13.12 -11.64 6.70
N LYS A 125 14.05 -12.27 5.98
CA LYS A 125 14.30 -12.02 4.55
C LYS A 125 13.03 -12.13 3.71
N LYS A 126 12.22 -13.17 3.91
CA LYS A 126 10.94 -13.35 3.20
C LYS A 126 9.98 -12.19 3.44
N SER A 127 9.79 -11.81 4.70
CA SER A 127 8.88 -10.72 5.07
C SER A 127 9.38 -9.37 4.56
N ILE A 128 10.69 -9.13 4.56
CA ILE A 128 11.24 -7.86 4.07
C ILE A 128 11.12 -7.72 2.55
N ILE A 129 11.34 -8.81 1.81
CA ILE A 129 11.10 -8.83 0.35
C ILE A 129 9.62 -8.54 0.08
N HIS A 130 8.71 -9.14 0.86
CA HIS A 130 7.28 -8.87 0.75
C HIS A 130 6.95 -7.39 0.98
N VAL A 131 7.48 -6.80 2.06
CA VAL A 131 7.34 -5.37 2.38
C VAL A 131 7.85 -4.49 1.23
N VAL A 132 9.07 -4.74 0.73
CA VAL A 132 9.65 -3.96 -0.36
C VAL A 132 8.77 -4.04 -1.61
N ASN A 133 8.26 -5.22 -1.95
CA ASN A 133 7.38 -5.39 -3.11
C ASN A 133 6.05 -4.64 -2.98
N ILE A 134 5.52 -4.50 -1.76
CA ILE A 134 4.30 -3.74 -1.47
C ILE A 134 4.53 -2.24 -1.65
N VAL A 135 5.64 -1.70 -1.12
CA VAL A 135 5.83 -0.24 -1.03
C VAL A 135 6.68 0.37 -2.13
N ASN A 136 7.40 -0.44 -2.92
CA ASN A 136 8.26 0.04 -4.00
C ASN A 136 7.43 0.79 -5.06
N GLY A 137 7.72 2.09 -5.22
CA GLY A 137 6.97 3.02 -6.06
C GLY A 137 5.92 3.87 -5.31
N TYR A 138 5.57 3.56 -4.06
CA TYR A 138 4.57 4.32 -3.29
C TYR A 138 5.16 5.22 -2.20
N ILE A 139 6.39 4.96 -1.76
CA ILE A 139 7.13 5.83 -0.83
C ILE A 139 7.37 7.18 -1.51
N GLN A 140 7.03 8.26 -0.82
CA GLN A 140 7.18 9.64 -1.31
C GLN A 140 8.28 10.41 -0.62
N HIS A 141 8.54 10.14 0.66
CA HIS A 141 9.50 10.91 1.43
C HIS A 141 10.94 10.64 0.98
N ASN A 142 11.70 11.68 0.63
CA ASN A 142 13.04 11.56 0.02
C ASN A 142 14.02 10.75 0.88
N ILE A 143 14.01 10.97 2.21
CA ILE A 143 14.88 10.20 3.13
C ILE A 143 14.50 8.72 3.11
N ARG A 144 13.20 8.39 3.08
CA ARG A 144 12.73 7.00 3.07
C ARG A 144 12.97 6.33 1.72
N LYS A 145 12.84 7.06 0.61
CA LYS A 145 13.25 6.61 -0.73
C LYS A 145 14.72 6.20 -0.74
N SER A 146 15.62 7.06 -0.23
CA SER A 146 17.06 6.75 -0.17
C SER A 146 17.35 5.51 0.68
N GLN A 147 16.70 5.37 1.85
CA GLN A 147 16.85 4.17 2.68
C GLN A 147 16.31 2.91 1.98
N LEU A 148 15.16 3.00 1.31
CA LEU A 148 14.58 1.91 0.53
C LEU A 148 15.49 1.51 -0.62
N HIS A 149 16.09 2.45 -1.34
CA HIS A 149 17.02 2.16 -2.43
C HIS A 149 18.21 1.33 -1.94
N ARG A 150 18.77 1.65 -0.77
CA ARG A 150 19.84 0.83 -0.14
C ARG A 150 19.38 -0.61 0.13
N VAL A 151 18.16 -0.77 0.63
CA VAL A 151 17.55 -2.09 0.85
C VAL A 151 17.35 -2.83 -0.47
N CYS A 152 16.83 -2.16 -1.51
CA CYS A 152 16.64 -2.74 -2.84
C CYS A 152 17.96 -3.20 -3.46
N SER A 153 19.03 -2.40 -3.37
CA SER A 153 20.38 -2.77 -3.82
C SER A 153 20.90 -4.01 -3.09
N THR A 154 20.64 -4.13 -1.79
CA THR A 154 21.06 -5.27 -0.97
C THR A 154 20.31 -6.56 -1.31
N LEU A 155 19.05 -6.43 -1.75
CA LEU A 155 18.17 -7.56 -2.10
C LEU A 155 18.15 -7.87 -3.61
N ASN A 156 18.87 -7.10 -4.42
CA ASN A 156 18.86 -7.16 -5.88
C ASN A 156 17.44 -6.99 -6.48
N ILE A 157 16.64 -6.09 -5.91
CA ILE A 157 15.29 -5.78 -6.39
C ILE A 157 15.32 -4.50 -7.24
N PRO A 158 14.72 -4.49 -8.45
CA PRO A 158 14.67 -3.29 -9.27
C PRO A 158 13.81 -2.21 -8.62
N ILE A 159 14.34 -0.98 -8.59
CA ILE A 159 13.66 0.19 -8.05
C ILE A 159 12.58 0.63 -9.05
N LYS A 160 11.37 0.91 -8.56
CA LYS A 160 10.28 1.48 -9.36
C LYS A 160 10.24 2.99 -9.20
N ASN A 161 9.84 3.69 -10.25
CA ASN A 161 9.57 5.12 -10.19
C ASN A 161 8.41 5.40 -9.23
N SER A 162 8.46 6.56 -8.58
CA SER A 162 7.36 6.99 -7.71
C SER A 162 6.09 7.18 -8.51
N VAL A 163 4.99 6.64 -7.98
CA VAL A 163 3.64 6.86 -8.50
C VAL A 163 3.18 8.26 -8.07
N ASP A 164 2.61 9.00 -9.01
CA ASP A 164 1.99 10.29 -8.72
C ASP A 164 0.73 10.07 -7.88
N LEU A 165 0.75 10.59 -6.64
CA LEU A 165 -0.39 10.49 -5.74
C LEU A 165 -1.44 11.54 -6.09
N THR A 166 -2.70 11.11 -6.12
CA THR A 166 -3.85 12.03 -6.16
C THR A 166 -4.36 12.33 -4.75
N GLN A 167 -5.16 13.38 -4.60
CA GLN A 167 -5.77 13.74 -3.32
C GLN A 167 -6.65 12.62 -2.73
N SER A 168 -7.17 11.72 -3.57
CA SER A 168 -7.96 10.55 -3.17
C SER A 168 -7.10 9.34 -2.78
N SER A 169 -5.78 9.42 -2.88
CA SER A 169 -4.88 8.30 -2.57
C SER A 169 -4.90 7.98 -1.08
N ASN A 170 -4.91 6.69 -0.75
CA ASN A 170 -4.93 6.23 0.64
C ASN A 170 -3.61 6.50 1.36
N TRP A 171 -2.57 6.92 0.63
CA TRP A 171 -1.31 7.37 1.23
C TRP A 171 -1.53 8.49 2.24
N PHE A 172 -2.47 9.41 1.96
CA PHE A 172 -2.80 10.51 2.87
C PHE A 172 -3.65 10.07 4.07
N ALA A 173 -4.22 8.86 4.07
CA ALA A 173 -5.10 8.42 5.16
C ALA A 173 -4.38 8.32 6.51
N ARG A 174 -3.05 8.15 6.51
CA ARG A 174 -2.19 8.32 7.70
C ARG A 174 -2.37 9.69 8.37
N ILE A 175 -2.42 10.75 7.57
CA ILE A 175 -2.56 12.14 8.04
C ILE A 175 -3.97 12.33 8.62
N PHE A 176 -4.99 11.72 8.00
CA PHE A 176 -6.38 11.84 8.44
C PHE A 176 -6.75 10.92 9.61
N TRP A 177 -6.10 9.76 9.79
CA TRP A 177 -6.33 8.87 10.92
C TRP A 177 -6.04 9.58 12.26
N PHE A 178 -5.09 10.52 12.26
CA PHE A 178 -4.76 11.33 13.44
C PHE A 178 -5.88 12.32 13.87
N ARG A 179 -6.89 12.56 13.02
CA ARG A 179 -7.91 13.61 13.25
C ARG A 179 -9.31 13.11 13.65
N TRP A 180 -9.53 11.80 13.77
CA TRP A 180 -10.83 11.22 14.17
C TRP A 180 -10.83 10.57 15.56
N TYR A 181 -9.70 10.62 16.29
CA TYR A 181 -9.55 10.05 17.64
C TYR A 181 -9.03 11.06 18.68
N ASN A 182 -9.30 12.35 18.47
CA ASN A 182 -9.15 13.40 19.49
C ASN A 182 -10.49 14.12 19.66
#